data_AF-A0A242NWE5-F1
#
_entry.id   AF-A0A242NWE5-F1
#
_cell.length_a   1.000
_cell.length_b   1.000
_cell.length_c   1.000
_cell.angle_alpha   90.00
_cell.angle_beta   90.00
_cell.angle_gamma   90.00
#
_symmetry.space_group_name_H-M   'P 1'
#
loop_
_entity.id
_entity.type
_entity.pdbx_description
1 polymer ?
#
loop_
_entity_poly.entity_id
_entity_poly.type
_entity_poly.pdbx_seq_one_letter_code
_entity_poly.pdbx_strand_id
1 'polypeptide(L)'
;MVVLQSISFANYALTTKTTNIIYGSAPYLTFDGGRTRVTNTEALLGISLSDGRRFTPTTNNSSSTNPIALPVAGQSFNDIGMLVPTDTNSIELSSLIGTPYNYWGDDDGDGQGIDGITATGSLNLSIVDKNNRAVARNEVLTICTDKAPYRLILSNTSGRLTTRYGVPNESYFTSGSVTYYINPKKESSPFICFATPEATGHYRIRGLSAAVWVDYWGYLPQSVTPSSYGLNFPTTGANGLVFALKIGGIDSNQYLSWAPVTHSGITATVTYPYGNGMGHLVRVTLTGPVATRSQWQSNNSGQIARPSLPQTFEIVGRDRSGNAVVKYGFVLKQWFVGGDYGGSHSFVSSKCNSFGYRVPKASDLTNATCQPAWGQSQDVCQGAEGATPSSPNNRALNHIGGGLFTEWGEMSHYHNYNRVNQFIEDGRYWTSDQTSENNVQGYHKVYGDGNGGFIYDGSNSAYGVCVYP
;
A
#
# COMPACT_ATOMS: atom_id res chain seq x y z
N MET A 1 82.40 29.41 -10.86
CA MET A 1 82.08 30.36 -9.77
C MET A 1 80.82 31.09 -10.17
N VAL A 2 79.69 30.74 -9.57
CA VAL A 2 78.40 31.44 -9.73
C VAL A 2 78.01 31.89 -8.33
N VAL A 3 77.88 33.20 -8.14
CA VAL A 3 77.42 33.80 -6.89
C VAL A 3 75.91 33.94 -7.00
N LEU A 4 75.14 33.20 -6.18
CA LEU A 4 73.72 33.46 -5.99
C LEU A 4 73.57 34.53 -4.90
N GLN A 5 73.05 35.69 -5.28
CA GLN A 5 72.53 36.68 -4.33
C GLN A 5 71.14 36.25 -3.86
N SER A 6 71.02 35.93 -2.58
CA SER A 6 69.75 35.82 -1.87
C SER A 6 69.27 37.22 -1.45
N ILE A 7 68.20 37.70 -2.06
CA ILE A 7 67.51 38.93 -1.66
C ILE A 7 66.35 38.57 -0.73
N SER A 8 66.37 39.09 0.49
CA SER A 8 65.28 38.97 1.46
C SER A 8 64.30 40.13 1.31
N PHE A 9 63.03 39.84 1.03
CA PHE A 9 61.96 40.84 1.12
C PHE A 9 61.45 40.89 2.56
N ALA A 10 61.61 42.03 3.23
CA ALA A 10 60.94 42.29 4.50
C ALA A 10 59.47 42.65 4.21
N ASN A 11 58.54 41.82 4.68
CA ASN A 11 57.12 42.17 4.71
C ASN A 11 56.92 43.27 5.77
N TYR A 12 56.77 44.52 5.34
CA TYR A 12 56.33 45.60 6.20
C TYR A 12 54.82 45.48 6.42
N ALA A 13 54.40 45.03 7.61
CA ALA A 13 53.00 45.12 8.00
C ALA A 13 52.68 46.60 8.31
N LEU A 14 51.87 47.25 7.46
CA LEU A 14 51.31 48.56 7.76
C LEU A 14 50.26 48.41 8.86
N THR A 15 50.59 48.84 10.08
CA THR A 15 49.59 49.06 11.13
C THR A 15 48.97 50.45 10.94
N THR A 16 47.78 50.51 10.36
CA THR A 16 46.94 51.71 10.39
C THR A 16 46.10 51.71 11.66
N LYS A 17 46.00 52.86 12.35
CA LYS A 17 45.21 53.00 13.57
C LYS A 17 44.18 54.10 13.33
N THR A 18 42.91 53.74 13.25
CA THR A 18 41.83 54.73 13.11
C THR A 18 41.46 55.30 14.47
N THR A 19 41.04 56.57 14.48
CA THR A 19 40.51 57.25 15.67
C THR A 19 39.11 56.79 16.03
N ASN A 20 38.34 56.30 15.05
CA ASN A 20 36.98 55.78 15.21
C ASN A 20 36.91 54.30 14.81
N ILE A 21 35.91 53.59 15.34
CA ILE A 21 35.58 52.23 14.91
C ILE A 21 35.18 52.27 13.43
N ILE A 22 35.78 51.38 12.62
CA ILE A 22 35.34 51.14 11.25
C ILE A 22 34.17 50.17 11.34
N TYR A 23 33.01 50.58 10.82
CA TYR A 23 31.84 49.73 10.74
C TYR A 23 31.82 49.00 9.40
N GLY A 24 31.69 47.69 9.49
CA GLY A 24 31.65 46.75 8.39
C GLY A 24 30.26 46.14 8.18
N SER A 25 30.23 44.92 7.64
CA SER A 25 29.01 44.11 7.49
C SER A 25 28.93 42.99 8.53
N ALA A 26 27.71 42.63 8.94
CA ALA A 26 27.50 41.40 9.70
C ALA A 26 27.60 40.17 8.78
N PRO A 27 28.07 39.02 9.28
CA PRO A 27 27.99 37.76 8.53
C PRO A 27 26.54 37.35 8.29
N TYR A 28 26.28 36.65 7.19
CA TYR A 28 24.94 36.20 6.82
C TYR A 28 24.96 34.80 6.21
N LEU A 29 23.81 34.12 6.23
CA LEU A 29 23.63 32.88 5.47
C LEU A 29 23.30 33.22 4.00
N THR A 30 23.77 32.38 3.10
CA THR A 30 23.46 32.47 1.66
C THR A 30 23.46 31.07 1.06
N PHE A 31 22.49 30.77 0.19
CA PHE A 31 22.32 29.43 -0.41
C PHE A 31 22.65 29.40 -1.91
N ASP A 32 23.06 30.53 -2.48
CA ASP A 32 23.29 30.73 -3.90
C ASP A 32 24.66 31.38 -4.19
N GLY A 33 25.62 31.18 -3.29
CA GLY A 33 26.99 31.68 -3.42
C GLY A 33 27.10 33.20 -3.23
N GLY A 34 26.29 33.77 -2.35
CA GLY A 34 26.36 35.20 -1.98
C GLY A 34 25.48 36.13 -2.81
N ARG A 35 24.63 35.60 -3.71
CA ARG A 35 23.73 36.46 -4.52
C ARG A 35 22.56 36.97 -3.70
N THR A 36 22.07 36.17 -2.75
CA THR A 36 21.02 36.55 -1.82
C THR A 36 21.48 36.38 -0.37
N ARG A 37 21.14 37.38 0.46
CA ARG A 37 21.34 37.34 1.91
C ARG A 37 20.07 36.82 2.57
N VAL A 38 20.22 35.82 3.41
CA VAL A 38 19.15 35.34 4.27
C VAL A 38 19.05 36.30 5.46
N THR A 39 17.96 37.06 5.50
CA THR A 39 17.73 38.07 6.54
C THR A 39 16.76 37.60 7.63
N ASN A 40 16.13 36.43 7.47
CA ASN A 40 15.19 35.85 8.42
C ASN A 40 15.27 34.31 8.40
N THR A 41 14.58 33.68 9.35
CA THR A 41 14.56 32.23 9.51
C THR A 41 13.70 31.50 8.48
N GLU A 42 12.96 32.23 7.65
CA GLU A 42 12.07 31.64 6.64
C GLU A 42 12.83 30.89 5.56
N ALA A 43 14.01 31.40 5.17
CA ALA A 43 14.83 30.77 4.15
C ALA A 43 15.39 29.41 4.60
N LEU A 44 15.51 29.17 5.92
CA LEU A 44 15.96 27.90 6.48
C LEU A 44 14.91 26.78 6.38
N LEU A 45 13.64 27.17 6.34
CA LEU A 45 12.50 26.25 6.45
C LEU A 45 11.79 26.05 5.10
N GLY A 46 12.40 26.49 4.00
CA GLY A 46 11.83 26.36 2.67
C GLY A 46 11.93 24.94 2.10
N ILE A 47 11.00 24.61 1.21
CA ILE A 47 11.00 23.38 0.42
C ILE A 47 11.01 23.68 -1.08
N SER A 48 11.55 22.76 -1.87
CA SER A 48 11.53 22.82 -3.33
C SER A 48 11.10 21.49 -3.93
N LEU A 49 10.36 21.54 -5.04
CA LEU A 49 9.88 20.38 -5.76
C LEU A 49 10.66 20.20 -7.07
N SER A 50 10.63 18.99 -7.63
CA SER A 50 11.36 18.67 -8.85
C SER A 50 10.87 19.40 -10.11
N ASP A 51 9.69 20.05 -10.06
CA ASP A 51 9.17 20.92 -11.13
C ASP A 51 9.57 22.40 -10.97
N GLY A 52 10.45 22.71 -10.01
CA GLY A 52 10.97 24.05 -9.77
C GLY A 52 10.11 24.92 -8.85
N ARG A 53 8.90 24.48 -8.45
CA ARG A 53 8.12 25.19 -7.44
C ARG A 53 8.89 25.24 -6.11
N ARG A 54 8.84 26.40 -5.46
CA ARG A 54 9.47 26.65 -4.15
C ARG A 54 8.43 27.21 -3.19
N PHE A 55 8.48 26.76 -1.94
CA PHE A 55 7.58 27.21 -0.89
C PHE A 55 8.40 27.61 0.33
N THR A 56 8.09 28.77 0.89
CA THR A 56 8.63 29.31 2.15
C THR A 56 7.50 29.36 3.18
N PRO A 57 7.81 29.55 4.48
CA PRO A 57 6.78 29.78 5.49
C PRO A 57 5.75 30.86 5.11
N THR A 58 6.17 31.93 4.44
CA THR A 58 5.32 33.05 3.99
C THR A 58 4.52 32.78 2.73
N THR A 59 4.97 31.87 1.86
CA THR A 59 4.27 31.52 0.61
C THR A 59 3.52 30.19 0.71
N ASN A 60 3.54 29.54 1.87
CA ASN A 60 2.84 28.30 2.14
C ASN A 60 1.34 28.54 2.39
N ASN A 61 0.51 28.26 1.40
CA ASN A 61 -0.95 28.26 1.50
C ASN A 61 -1.54 26.85 1.67
N SER A 62 -0.71 25.87 2.03
CA SER A 62 -1.14 24.48 2.12
C SER A 62 -1.93 24.20 3.40
N SER A 63 -2.91 23.29 3.29
CA SER A 63 -3.74 22.83 4.40
C SER A 63 -4.14 21.37 4.21
N SER A 64 -4.83 20.79 5.19
CA SER A 64 -5.38 19.43 5.08
C SER A 64 -6.39 19.28 3.94
N THR A 65 -7.02 20.37 3.50
CA THR A 65 -7.98 20.38 2.38
C THR A 65 -7.39 20.96 1.09
N ASN A 66 -6.24 21.64 1.18
CA ASN A 66 -5.50 22.18 0.05
C ASN A 66 -4.00 21.80 0.14
N PRO A 67 -3.65 20.51 0.03
CA PRO A 67 -2.26 20.07 0.12
C PRO A 67 -1.48 20.37 -1.17
N ILE A 68 -0.16 20.50 -1.04
CA ILE A 68 0.77 20.59 -2.16
C ILE A 68 0.89 19.22 -2.81
N ALA A 69 0.48 19.11 -4.07
CA ALA A 69 0.66 17.88 -4.84
C ALA A 69 2.09 17.77 -5.39
N LEU A 70 2.72 16.63 -5.17
CA LEU A 70 4.00 16.28 -5.77
C LEU A 70 3.89 16.27 -7.30
N PRO A 71 4.95 16.66 -8.03
CA PRO A 71 4.91 16.81 -9.48
C PRO A 71 4.92 15.51 -10.27
N VAL A 72 5.53 14.43 -9.73
CA VAL A 72 5.74 13.15 -10.44
C VAL A 72 5.14 11.99 -9.64
N ALA A 73 4.54 11.03 -10.33
CA ALA A 73 4.00 9.82 -9.71
C ALA A 73 5.13 8.96 -9.12
N GLY A 74 4.86 8.28 -8.00
CA GLY A 74 5.84 7.43 -7.32
C GLY A 74 6.89 8.18 -6.48
N GLN A 75 6.75 9.50 -6.28
CA GLN A 75 7.65 10.27 -5.44
C GLN A 75 7.42 10.05 -3.93
N SER A 76 8.46 10.35 -3.17
CA SER A 76 8.58 10.29 -1.71
C SER A 76 9.05 11.64 -1.15
N PHE A 77 9.33 11.71 0.15
CA PHE A 77 9.93 12.90 0.77
C PHE A 77 11.43 13.07 0.44
N ASN A 78 12.09 12.05 -0.13
CA ASN A 78 13.44 12.19 -0.69
C ASN A 78 13.47 13.12 -1.91
N ASP A 79 12.33 13.26 -2.60
CA ASP A 79 12.20 14.06 -3.82
C ASP A 79 11.85 15.53 -3.53
N ILE A 80 11.70 15.89 -2.25
CA ILE A 80 11.48 17.26 -1.80
C ILE A 80 12.82 17.84 -1.33
N GLY A 81 13.29 18.86 -2.04
CA GLY A 81 14.53 19.56 -1.71
C GLY A 81 14.37 20.39 -0.44
N MET A 82 15.26 20.16 0.53
CA MET A 82 15.34 20.80 1.84
C MET A 82 16.81 21.03 2.20
N LEU A 83 17.08 21.89 3.19
CA LEU A 83 18.43 22.02 3.76
C LEU A 83 18.81 20.85 4.68
N VAL A 84 17.83 20.15 5.25
CA VAL A 84 18.07 18.91 6.01
C VAL A 84 18.46 17.79 5.02
N PRO A 85 19.66 17.18 5.15
CA PRO A 85 20.12 16.12 4.24
C PRO A 85 19.18 14.92 4.23
N THR A 86 19.14 14.16 3.13
CA THR A 86 18.14 13.09 2.89
C THR A 86 18.27 11.87 3.80
N ASP A 87 19.44 11.65 4.40
CA ASP A 87 19.76 10.51 5.27
C ASP A 87 19.55 10.79 6.77
N THR A 88 19.18 12.02 7.13
CA THR A 88 18.95 12.43 8.51
C THR A 88 17.67 13.27 8.65
N ASN A 89 17.17 13.37 9.88
CA ASN A 89 16.06 14.24 10.25
C ASN A 89 16.53 15.51 10.98
N SER A 90 17.83 15.72 11.15
CA SER A 90 18.37 16.96 11.71
C SER A 90 19.75 17.29 11.17
N ILE A 91 20.09 18.58 11.19
CA ILE A 91 21.42 19.09 10.83
C ILE A 91 21.74 20.33 11.67
N GLU A 92 22.98 20.44 12.15
CA GLU A 92 23.46 21.63 12.83
C GLU A 92 23.77 22.73 11.81
N LEU A 93 23.47 24.00 12.13
CA LEU A 93 23.79 25.14 11.26
C LEU A 93 25.30 25.29 11.04
N SER A 94 26.11 24.84 12.01
CA SER A 94 27.58 24.74 11.86
C SER A 94 28.01 23.86 10.70
N SER A 95 27.22 22.83 10.36
CA SER A 95 27.49 21.96 9.21
C SER A 95 27.13 22.64 7.89
N LEU A 96 26.10 23.49 7.86
CA LEU A 96 25.68 24.22 6.66
C LEU A 96 26.68 25.30 6.24
N ILE A 97 27.41 25.88 7.19
CA ILE A 97 28.47 26.86 6.89
C ILE A 97 29.80 26.20 6.51
N GLY A 98 29.97 24.91 6.81
CA GLY A 98 31.15 24.12 6.46
C GLY A 98 31.06 23.44 5.09
N THR A 99 32.13 22.77 4.68
CA THR A 99 32.13 21.95 3.46
C THR A 99 31.16 20.77 3.60
N PRO A 100 30.40 20.41 2.55
CA PRO A 100 30.50 20.93 1.18
C PRO A 100 29.62 22.16 0.89
N TYR A 101 28.77 22.59 1.82
CA TYR A 101 27.71 23.58 1.56
C TYR A 101 28.23 25.01 1.48
N ASN A 102 29.08 25.43 2.43
CA ASN A 102 29.62 26.79 2.52
C ASN A 102 28.53 27.88 2.45
N TYR A 103 27.39 27.66 3.12
CA TYR A 103 26.21 28.53 3.05
C TYR A 103 26.32 29.78 3.94
N TRP A 104 27.42 30.53 3.83
CA TRP A 104 27.62 31.78 4.54
C TRP A 104 28.34 32.80 3.64
N GLY A 105 28.23 34.07 4.01
CA GLY A 105 28.91 35.18 3.34
C GLY A 105 29.17 36.30 4.32
N ASP A 106 30.15 37.12 3.97
CA ASP A 106 30.59 38.29 4.71
C ASP A 106 31.29 39.24 3.74
N ASP A 107 30.81 40.48 3.60
CA ASP A 107 31.18 41.31 2.44
C ASP A 107 32.57 41.95 2.57
N ASP A 108 33.01 42.17 3.81
CA ASP A 108 34.33 42.69 4.19
C ASP A 108 35.33 41.59 4.55
N GLY A 109 34.88 40.33 4.59
CA GLY A 109 35.76 39.15 4.63
C GLY A 109 36.31 38.80 6.02
N ASP A 110 35.69 39.31 7.09
CA ASP A 110 36.08 39.04 8.48
C ASP A 110 35.88 37.56 8.90
N GLY A 111 35.02 36.83 8.18
CA GLY A 111 34.82 35.39 8.36
C GLY A 111 35.84 34.47 7.69
N GLN A 112 36.79 35.00 6.91
CA GLN A 112 37.74 34.19 6.15
C GLN A 112 38.83 33.55 7.03
N GLY A 113 39.31 32.37 6.63
CA GLY A 113 40.37 31.64 7.32
C GLY A 113 39.87 30.50 8.21
N ILE A 114 40.81 29.83 8.88
CA ILE A 114 40.52 28.70 9.78
C ILE A 114 39.73 29.24 10.99
N ASP A 115 38.56 28.65 11.23
CA ASP A 115 37.64 29.03 12.31
C ASP A 115 37.24 30.52 12.30
N GLY A 116 37.23 31.14 11.10
CA GLY A 116 36.85 32.54 10.93
C GLY A 116 35.36 32.80 11.13
N ILE A 117 34.52 31.78 10.94
CA ILE A 117 33.07 31.82 11.08
C ILE A 117 32.57 30.65 11.94
N THR A 118 31.58 30.92 12.79
CA THR A 118 30.87 29.88 13.58
C THR A 118 29.37 30.09 13.50
N ALA A 119 28.60 29.00 13.64
CA ALA A 119 27.14 29.04 13.70
C ALA A 119 26.62 28.16 14.84
N THR A 120 25.58 28.64 15.53
CA THR A 120 24.85 27.88 16.54
C THR A 120 23.42 27.61 16.12
N GLY A 121 22.84 26.52 16.63
CA GLY A 121 21.47 26.10 16.37
C GLY A 121 21.37 25.01 15.31
N SER A 122 20.17 24.45 15.15
CA SER A 122 19.91 23.30 14.29
C SER A 122 18.61 23.39 13.51
N LEU A 123 18.53 22.63 12.43
CA LEU A 123 17.31 22.35 11.67
C LEU A 123 16.83 20.93 11.98
N ASN A 124 15.52 20.76 12.06
CA ASN A 124 14.87 19.48 12.34
C ASN A 124 13.72 19.25 11.36
N LEU A 125 13.51 17.97 11.02
CA LEU A 125 12.47 17.47 10.15
C LEU A 125 11.64 16.42 10.89
N SER A 126 10.32 16.56 10.81
CA SER A 126 9.36 15.51 11.20
C SER A 126 8.37 15.27 10.07
N ILE A 127 8.15 14.00 9.75
CA ILE A 127 7.26 13.58 8.67
C ILE A 127 6.22 12.64 9.28
N VAL A 128 4.95 12.99 9.13
CA VAL A 128 3.83 12.16 9.62
C VAL A 128 2.72 12.03 8.59
N ASP A 129 1.95 10.95 8.68
CA ASP A 129 0.70 10.77 7.94
C ASP A 129 -0.45 11.58 8.56
N LYS A 130 -1.64 11.54 7.94
CA LYS A 130 -2.85 12.24 8.42
C LYS A 130 -3.28 11.81 9.83
N ASN A 131 -2.85 10.64 10.29
CA ASN A 131 -3.16 10.08 11.61
C ASN A 131 -2.02 10.31 12.62
N ASN A 132 -1.05 11.18 12.29
CA ASN A 132 0.14 11.49 13.10
C ASN A 132 1.09 10.31 13.32
N ARG A 133 1.10 9.31 12.43
CA ARG A 133 2.10 8.23 12.47
C ARG A 133 3.34 8.66 11.68
N ALA A 134 4.52 8.37 12.22
CA ALA A 134 5.78 8.69 11.54
C ALA A 134 5.87 7.98 10.18
N VAL A 135 6.36 8.71 9.18
CA VAL A 135 6.53 8.21 7.81
C VAL A 135 8.01 8.28 7.44
N ALA A 136 8.53 7.21 6.84
CA ALA A 136 9.92 7.17 6.43
C ALA A 136 10.14 8.10 5.21
N ARG A 137 11.30 8.74 5.14
CA ARG A 137 11.59 9.74 4.10
C ARG A 137 11.59 9.16 2.68
N ASN A 138 11.94 7.88 2.55
CA ASN A 138 11.94 7.10 1.31
C ASN A 138 10.60 6.42 1.00
N GLU A 139 9.58 6.55 1.85
CA GLU A 139 8.28 5.93 1.59
C GLU A 139 7.59 6.66 0.43
N VAL A 140 7.21 5.90 -0.60
CA VAL A 140 6.45 6.42 -1.74
C VAL A 140 5.05 6.83 -1.27
N LEU A 141 4.66 8.07 -1.56
CA LEU A 141 3.39 8.60 -1.10
C LEU A 141 2.22 8.00 -1.89
N THR A 142 1.13 7.72 -1.19
CA THR A 142 -0.10 7.18 -1.80
C THR A 142 -1.37 7.81 -1.22
N ILE A 143 -2.39 7.92 -2.06
CA ILE A 143 -3.79 8.29 -1.70
C ILE A 143 -4.67 7.06 -1.48
N CYS A 144 -4.16 5.86 -1.80
CA CYS A 144 -4.95 4.64 -1.71
C CYS A 144 -5.24 4.22 -0.28
N THR A 145 -4.34 4.56 0.64
CA THR A 145 -4.51 4.31 2.07
C THR A 145 -4.92 5.59 2.81
N ASP A 146 -5.39 5.44 4.05
CA ASP A 146 -5.72 6.54 4.95
C ASP A 146 -4.50 7.29 5.50
N LYS A 147 -3.50 7.57 4.66
CA LYS A 147 -2.28 8.28 5.04
C LYS A 147 -2.23 9.72 4.54
N ALA A 148 -2.79 9.99 3.36
CA ALA A 148 -2.81 11.31 2.76
C ALA A 148 -3.96 12.22 3.32
N PRO A 149 -3.77 13.54 3.40
CA PRO A 149 -2.51 14.26 3.15
C PRO A 149 -1.50 14.04 4.27
N TYR A 150 -0.24 14.00 3.89
CA TYR A 150 0.90 13.89 4.79
C TYR A 150 1.30 15.27 5.30
N ARG A 151 2.05 15.32 6.40
CA ARG A 151 2.59 16.55 6.98
C ARG A 151 4.10 16.47 7.04
N LEU A 152 4.76 17.42 6.40
CA LEU A 152 6.19 17.68 6.52
C LEU A 152 6.36 18.91 7.43
N ILE A 153 7.06 18.73 8.54
CA ILE A 153 7.24 19.73 9.57
C ILE A 153 8.73 20.06 9.63
N LEU A 154 9.08 21.30 9.30
CA LEU A 154 10.44 21.82 9.44
C LEU A 154 10.48 22.80 10.59
N SER A 155 11.51 22.70 11.42
CA SER A 155 11.75 23.65 12.51
C SER A 155 13.23 23.96 12.67
N ASN A 156 13.52 25.13 13.23
CA ASN A 156 14.85 25.53 13.61
C ASN A 156 14.88 26.06 15.04
N THR A 157 16.02 25.90 15.72
CA THR A 157 16.26 26.59 16.99
C THR A 157 16.70 28.03 16.74
N SER A 158 16.64 28.87 17.77
CA SER A 158 17.38 30.13 17.74
C SER A 158 18.88 29.85 17.58
N GLY A 159 19.58 30.80 16.97
CA GLY A 159 20.97 30.64 16.62
C GLY A 159 21.67 31.95 16.35
N ARG A 160 22.97 31.89 16.13
CA ARG A 160 23.80 33.05 15.79
C ARG A 160 24.88 32.65 14.80
N LEU A 161 25.13 33.49 13.80
CA LEU A 161 26.37 33.46 13.02
C LEU A 161 27.35 34.46 13.63
N THR A 162 28.60 34.06 13.80
CA THR A 162 29.63 34.90 14.44
C THR A 162 30.96 34.78 13.71
N THR A 163 31.49 35.91 13.27
CA THR A 163 32.83 36.05 12.73
C THR A 163 33.84 36.41 13.82
N ARG A 164 35.10 36.07 13.60
CA ARG A 164 36.20 36.37 14.53
C ARG A 164 36.50 37.87 14.61
N TYR A 165 36.32 38.58 13.51
CA TYR A 165 36.57 40.01 13.36
C TYR A 165 35.31 40.73 12.87
N GLY A 166 35.36 42.05 12.76
CA GLY A 166 34.27 42.88 12.26
C GLY A 166 33.45 43.60 13.32
N VAL A 167 32.79 44.68 12.91
CA VAL A 167 31.80 45.40 13.72
C VAL A 167 30.64 45.83 12.82
N PRO A 168 29.44 45.21 12.93
CA PRO A 168 29.10 44.07 13.79
C PRO A 168 29.72 42.75 13.31
N ASN A 169 30.12 41.86 14.22
CA ASN A 169 30.64 40.52 13.90
C ASN A 169 29.61 39.40 14.05
N GLU A 170 28.32 39.73 14.21
CA GLU A 170 27.29 38.74 14.51
C GLU A 170 25.95 39.04 13.87
N SER A 171 25.22 37.97 13.55
CA SER A 171 23.83 38.00 13.11
C SER A 171 23.01 36.91 13.79
N TYR A 172 21.74 37.20 14.07
CA TYR A 172 20.88 36.38 14.92
C TYR A 172 19.75 35.72 14.13
N PHE A 173 19.39 34.51 14.54
CA PHE A 173 18.24 33.75 14.03
C PHE A 173 17.30 33.41 15.18
N THR A 174 16.00 33.61 14.96
CA THR A 174 14.95 33.21 15.90
C THR A 174 14.48 31.78 15.62
N SER A 175 14.01 31.08 16.65
CA SER A 175 13.37 29.78 16.43
C SER A 175 12.11 29.92 15.57
N GLY A 176 11.83 28.91 14.77
CA GLY A 176 10.70 28.89 13.84
C GLY A 176 10.23 27.46 13.55
N SER A 177 9.00 27.33 13.09
CA SER A 177 8.42 26.06 12.65
C SER A 177 7.37 26.28 11.57
N VAL A 178 7.30 25.37 10.61
CA VAL A 178 6.33 25.38 9.52
C VAL A 178 5.83 23.97 9.25
N THR A 179 4.55 23.83 8.92
CA THR A 179 3.96 22.57 8.47
C THR A 179 3.51 22.71 7.01
N TYR A 180 3.99 21.82 6.15
CA TYR A 180 3.55 21.66 4.78
C TYR A 180 2.65 20.43 4.67
N TYR A 181 1.46 20.60 4.11
CA TYR A 181 0.57 19.48 3.79
C TYR A 181 0.89 18.98 2.39
N ILE A 182 1.28 17.71 2.26
CA ILE A 182 1.78 17.12 1.01
C ILE A 182 0.86 15.97 0.57
N ASN A 183 0.54 15.93 -0.71
CA ASN A 183 -0.11 14.81 -1.38
C ASN A 183 0.83 14.22 -2.44
N PRO A 184 0.71 12.92 -2.77
CA PRO A 184 1.32 12.39 -3.99
C PRO A 184 0.79 13.12 -5.22
N LYS A 185 1.37 12.82 -6.38
CA LYS A 185 0.87 13.35 -7.64
C LYS A 185 -0.64 13.10 -7.76
N LYS A 186 -1.38 14.16 -8.07
CA LYS A 186 -2.77 14.03 -8.48
C LYS A 186 -2.79 13.36 -9.85
N GLU A 187 -3.25 12.12 -9.89
CA GLU A 187 -3.42 11.38 -11.14
C GLU A 187 -4.46 12.06 -12.03
N SER A 188 -4.23 12.05 -13.33
CA SER A 188 -5.12 12.66 -14.33
C SER A 188 -6.40 11.87 -14.57
N SER A 189 -6.42 10.59 -14.17
CA SER A 189 -7.54 9.68 -14.33
C SER A 189 -7.76 8.84 -13.07
N PRO A 190 -9.00 8.47 -12.75
CA PRO A 190 -9.27 7.53 -11.68
C PRO A 190 -8.62 6.17 -11.94
N PHE A 191 -8.25 5.48 -10.86
CA PHE A 191 -7.59 4.17 -10.92
C PHE A 191 -8.06 3.30 -9.75
N ILE A 192 -7.80 1.99 -9.82
CA ILE A 192 -8.17 1.07 -8.74
C ILE A 192 -7.02 0.99 -7.75
N CYS A 193 -7.31 1.29 -6.49
CA CYS A 193 -6.38 1.16 -5.38
C CYS A 193 -6.33 -0.28 -4.86
N PHE A 194 -7.50 -0.84 -4.56
CA PHE A 194 -7.62 -2.16 -3.96
C PHE A 194 -8.88 -2.87 -4.45
N ALA A 195 -8.79 -4.20 -4.51
CA ALA A 195 -9.92 -5.10 -4.58
C ALA A 195 -10.02 -5.91 -3.28
N THR A 196 -11.12 -5.77 -2.56
CA THR A 196 -11.23 -6.22 -1.17
C THR A 196 -12.37 -7.21 -1.05
N PRO A 197 -12.12 -8.50 -0.77
CA PRO A 197 -13.18 -9.41 -0.36
C PRO A 197 -13.89 -8.82 0.85
N GLU A 198 -15.23 -8.78 0.83
CA GLU A 198 -16.01 -8.17 1.93
C GLU A 198 -15.96 -9.00 3.23
N ALA A 199 -15.42 -10.23 3.16
CA ALA A 199 -15.32 -11.16 4.26
C ALA A 199 -13.88 -11.60 4.54
N THR A 200 -13.00 -10.66 4.91
CA THR A 200 -11.62 -11.00 5.31
C THR A 200 -11.54 -11.79 6.63
N GLY A 201 -12.66 -11.94 7.35
CA GLY A 201 -12.81 -12.76 8.55
C GLY A 201 -12.03 -12.23 9.76
N HIS A 202 -12.37 -12.72 10.95
CA HIS A 202 -11.69 -12.32 12.19
C HIS A 202 -10.21 -12.74 12.24
N TYR A 203 -9.83 -13.76 11.45
CA TYR A 203 -8.54 -14.43 11.54
C TYR A 203 -7.57 -14.14 10.39
N ARG A 204 -7.97 -13.37 9.35
CA ARG A 204 -7.17 -13.16 8.13
C ARG A 204 -6.93 -11.71 7.75
N ILE A 205 -6.07 -11.09 8.55
CA ILE A 205 -5.59 -9.72 8.30
C ILE A 205 -4.32 -9.66 7.44
N ARG A 206 -3.60 -10.78 7.23
CA ARG A 206 -2.29 -10.83 6.57
C ARG A 206 -2.32 -11.53 5.21
N GLY A 207 -1.45 -11.08 4.31
CA GLY A 207 -1.11 -11.80 3.08
C GLY A 207 0.33 -12.31 3.08
N LEU A 208 0.67 -13.12 2.08
CA LEU A 208 2.03 -13.65 1.91
C LEU A 208 3.06 -12.58 1.52
N SER A 209 2.62 -11.51 0.89
CA SER A 209 3.48 -10.42 0.43
C SER A 209 2.73 -9.10 0.42
N ALA A 210 3.38 -8.05 0.92
CA ALA A 210 2.88 -6.67 0.86
C ALA A 210 2.72 -6.16 -0.59
N ALA A 211 3.36 -6.81 -1.57
CA ALA A 211 3.20 -6.50 -2.99
C ALA A 211 1.87 -7.02 -3.59
N VAL A 212 1.20 -7.96 -2.89
CA VAL A 212 -0.06 -8.56 -3.33
C VAL A 212 -1.21 -8.14 -2.44
N TRP A 213 -1.00 -8.08 -1.13
CA TRP A 213 -2.02 -7.79 -0.13
C TRP A 213 -1.53 -6.71 0.84
N VAL A 214 -2.36 -5.70 1.06
CA VAL A 214 -2.11 -4.69 2.10
C VAL A 214 -3.12 -4.89 3.22
N ASP A 215 -2.60 -5.09 4.44
CA ASP A 215 -3.38 -5.29 5.66
C ASP A 215 -4.48 -4.20 5.80
N TYR A 216 -5.70 -4.62 6.18
CA TYR A 216 -6.94 -3.83 6.25
C TYR A 216 -7.49 -3.30 4.92
N TRP A 217 -6.70 -3.30 3.84
CA TRP A 217 -7.09 -2.70 2.57
C TRP A 217 -7.53 -3.71 1.52
N GLY A 218 -6.77 -4.75 1.26
CA GLY A 218 -7.13 -5.78 0.27
C GLY A 218 -6.04 -6.08 -0.75
N TYR A 219 -6.43 -6.70 -1.87
CA TYR A 219 -5.53 -7.03 -2.96
C TYR A 219 -5.15 -5.79 -3.76
N LEU A 220 -3.86 -5.64 -4.02
CA LEU A 220 -3.35 -4.67 -4.98
C LEU A 220 -3.62 -5.19 -6.40
N PRO A 221 -4.15 -4.35 -7.32
CA PRO A 221 -4.16 -4.69 -8.74
C PRO A 221 -2.73 -4.95 -9.24
N GLN A 222 -2.49 -6.13 -9.79
CA GLN A 222 -1.19 -6.57 -10.28
C GLN A 222 -0.95 -6.13 -11.73
N SER A 223 -2.01 -5.94 -12.52
CA SER A 223 -1.93 -5.42 -13.88
C SER A 223 -3.20 -4.69 -14.29
N VAL A 224 -3.04 -3.66 -15.12
CA VAL A 224 -4.15 -2.98 -15.81
C VAL A 224 -4.24 -3.37 -17.30
N THR A 225 -3.30 -4.18 -17.78
CA THR A 225 -3.25 -4.65 -19.17
C THR A 225 -4.14 -5.89 -19.34
N PRO A 226 -5.07 -5.89 -20.31
CA PRO A 226 -6.05 -6.97 -20.47
C PRO A 226 -5.46 -8.39 -20.59
N SER A 227 -4.34 -8.54 -21.30
CA SER A 227 -3.65 -9.84 -21.46
C SER A 227 -3.11 -10.43 -20.15
N SER A 228 -3.06 -9.63 -19.08
CA SER A 228 -2.49 -10.00 -17.78
C SER A 228 -3.49 -9.89 -16.63
N TYR A 229 -4.79 -9.74 -16.93
CA TYR A 229 -5.84 -9.73 -15.91
C TYR A 229 -5.91 -11.01 -15.07
N GLY A 230 -5.33 -12.13 -15.54
CA GLY A 230 -5.23 -13.36 -14.76
C GLY A 230 -4.28 -13.30 -13.55
N LEU A 231 -3.58 -12.17 -13.35
CA LEU A 231 -2.79 -11.86 -12.16
C LEU A 231 -3.60 -11.12 -11.09
N ASN A 232 -4.79 -10.60 -11.42
CA ASN A 232 -5.62 -9.86 -10.48
C ASN A 232 -6.60 -10.79 -9.76
N PHE A 233 -6.96 -10.40 -8.53
CA PHE A 233 -8.08 -10.99 -7.82
C PHE A 233 -9.42 -10.63 -8.50
N PRO A 234 -10.43 -11.51 -8.52
CA PRO A 234 -10.37 -12.91 -8.15
C PRO A 234 -9.99 -13.83 -9.33
N THR A 235 -9.43 -15.00 -9.01
CA THR A 235 -9.24 -16.12 -9.94
C THR A 235 -10.19 -17.28 -9.71
N THR A 236 -10.90 -17.28 -8.57
CA THR A 236 -11.95 -18.25 -8.24
C THR A 236 -13.28 -17.51 -8.01
N GLY A 237 -14.42 -18.18 -8.17
CA GLY A 237 -15.71 -17.55 -7.93
C GLY A 237 -16.79 -18.54 -7.51
N ALA A 238 -17.84 -18.02 -6.88
CA ALA A 238 -19.07 -18.73 -6.59
C ALA A 238 -20.24 -17.75 -6.64
N ASN A 239 -21.45 -18.29 -6.75
CA ASN A 239 -22.65 -17.47 -6.79
C ASN A 239 -22.82 -16.70 -5.46
N GLY A 240 -22.99 -15.39 -5.55
CA GLY A 240 -23.19 -14.52 -4.39
C GLY A 240 -21.90 -14.05 -3.71
N LEU A 241 -20.72 -14.30 -4.29
CA LEU A 241 -19.49 -13.68 -3.77
C LEU A 241 -19.43 -12.20 -4.14
N VAL A 242 -18.94 -11.39 -3.20
CA VAL A 242 -18.86 -9.94 -3.33
C VAL A 242 -17.50 -9.42 -2.93
N PHE A 243 -17.01 -8.40 -3.63
CA PHE A 243 -15.82 -7.67 -3.26
C PHE A 243 -15.98 -6.19 -3.55
N ALA A 244 -15.31 -5.35 -2.77
CA ALA A 244 -15.27 -3.92 -2.99
C ALA A 244 -14.09 -3.52 -3.87
N LEU A 245 -14.28 -2.49 -4.70
CA LEU A 245 -13.20 -1.79 -5.40
C LEU A 245 -13.08 -0.40 -4.81
N LYS A 246 -11.90 -0.10 -4.24
CA LYS A 246 -11.54 1.26 -3.83
C LYS A 246 -10.93 2.00 -5.01
N ILE A 247 -11.50 3.14 -5.37
CA ILE A 247 -11.12 3.95 -6.52
C ILE A 247 -10.31 5.15 -6.02
N GLY A 248 -9.09 5.29 -6.53
CA GLY A 248 -8.23 6.45 -6.32
C GLY A 248 -8.45 7.52 -7.39
N GLY A 249 -8.06 8.76 -7.08
CA GLY A 249 -8.11 9.88 -8.04
C GLY A 249 -9.51 10.41 -8.34
N ILE A 250 -10.51 10.06 -7.52
CA ILE A 250 -11.90 10.50 -7.66
C ILE A 250 -12.40 11.16 -6.37
N ASP A 251 -13.22 12.20 -6.49
CA ASP A 251 -13.84 12.85 -5.33
C ASP A 251 -14.95 11.97 -4.74
N SER A 252 -15.16 12.08 -3.41
CA SER A 252 -16.14 11.27 -2.68
C SER A 252 -17.59 11.41 -3.16
N ASN A 253 -17.90 12.51 -3.84
CA ASN A 253 -19.23 12.81 -4.40
C ASN A 253 -19.33 12.54 -5.91
N GLN A 254 -18.28 12.02 -6.54
CA GLN A 254 -18.29 11.68 -7.96
C GLN A 254 -18.65 10.20 -8.13
N TYR A 255 -19.69 9.93 -8.91
CA TYR A 255 -20.18 8.59 -9.22
C TYR A 255 -19.93 8.27 -10.69
N LEU A 256 -19.48 7.04 -10.93
CA LEU A 256 -19.27 6.49 -12.26
C LEU A 256 -20.45 5.58 -12.63
N SER A 257 -20.69 5.46 -13.93
CA SER A 257 -21.64 4.51 -14.51
C SER A 257 -20.93 3.18 -14.80
N TRP A 258 -21.59 2.07 -14.47
CA TRP A 258 -21.05 0.73 -14.61
C TRP A 258 -22.10 -0.18 -15.25
N ALA A 259 -21.75 -0.81 -16.37
CA ALA A 259 -22.60 -1.83 -17.00
C ALA A 259 -22.24 -3.22 -16.45
N PRO A 260 -23.23 -4.12 -16.25
CA PRO A 260 -22.94 -5.49 -15.87
C PRO A 260 -22.22 -6.22 -17.00
N VAL A 261 -21.31 -7.11 -16.64
CA VAL A 261 -20.51 -7.90 -17.59
C VAL A 261 -20.88 -9.37 -17.42
N THR A 262 -21.30 -10.03 -18.51
CA THR A 262 -21.77 -11.42 -18.48
C THR A 262 -20.98 -12.28 -19.47
N HIS A 263 -20.37 -13.34 -18.98
CA HIS A 263 -19.68 -14.35 -19.78
C HIS A 263 -20.01 -15.74 -19.26
N SER A 264 -20.35 -16.66 -20.16
CA SER A 264 -20.56 -18.08 -19.83
C SER A 264 -21.54 -18.34 -18.66
N GLY A 265 -22.59 -17.52 -18.54
CA GLY A 265 -23.60 -17.64 -17.49
C GLY A 265 -23.19 -17.06 -16.12
N ILE A 266 -22.02 -16.40 -16.03
CA ILE A 266 -21.58 -15.64 -14.86
C ILE A 266 -21.69 -14.15 -15.17
N THR A 267 -22.26 -13.38 -14.25
CA THR A 267 -22.44 -11.92 -14.33
C THR A 267 -21.71 -11.24 -13.19
N ALA A 268 -20.91 -10.23 -13.51
CA ALA A 268 -20.35 -9.27 -12.55
C ALA A 268 -21.17 -7.98 -12.59
N THR A 269 -21.79 -7.61 -11.46
CA THR A 269 -22.61 -6.40 -11.32
C THR A 269 -21.99 -5.44 -10.32
N VAL A 270 -21.91 -4.16 -10.67
CA VAL A 270 -21.34 -3.11 -9.81
C VAL A 270 -22.44 -2.26 -9.18
N THR A 271 -22.35 -2.00 -7.89
CA THR A 271 -23.28 -1.14 -7.14
C THR A 271 -22.57 -0.20 -6.17
N TYR A 272 -23.29 0.80 -5.68
CA TYR A 272 -22.84 1.72 -4.61
C TYR A 272 -23.56 1.38 -3.30
N PRO A 273 -23.01 0.51 -2.45
CA PRO A 273 -23.76 -0.01 -1.30
C PRO A 273 -23.83 0.97 -0.12
N TYR A 274 -22.96 2.00 -0.05
CA TYR A 274 -22.80 2.88 1.12
C TYR A 274 -23.48 4.25 1.00
N GLY A 275 -24.15 4.54 -0.12
CA GLY A 275 -24.88 5.78 -0.32
C GLY A 275 -23.99 7.03 -0.52
N ASN A 276 -24.48 8.18 -0.08
CA ASN A 276 -23.91 9.50 -0.37
C ASN A 276 -22.50 9.69 0.24
N GLY A 277 -21.58 10.28 -0.52
CA GLY A 277 -20.22 10.58 -0.06
C GLY A 277 -19.24 9.41 -0.14
N MET A 278 -19.63 8.28 -0.75
CA MET A 278 -18.81 7.08 -0.91
C MET A 278 -18.62 6.70 -2.39
N GLY A 279 -18.63 7.69 -3.29
CA GLY A 279 -18.46 7.49 -4.74
C GLY A 279 -17.13 6.84 -5.15
N HIS A 280 -16.15 6.81 -4.24
CA HIS A 280 -14.84 6.18 -4.40
C HIS A 280 -14.82 4.70 -4.00
N LEU A 281 -15.94 4.11 -3.58
CA LEU A 281 -16.03 2.71 -3.15
C LEU A 281 -17.26 2.04 -3.78
N VAL A 282 -17.02 1.05 -4.64
CA VAL A 282 -18.08 0.28 -5.30
C VAL A 282 -18.01 -1.18 -4.91
N ARG A 283 -19.13 -1.89 -4.95
CA ARG A 283 -19.21 -3.33 -4.72
C ARG A 283 -19.45 -4.06 -6.03
N VAL A 284 -18.68 -5.12 -6.26
CA VAL A 284 -18.86 -6.07 -7.36
C VAL A 284 -19.49 -7.33 -6.79
N THR A 285 -20.59 -7.77 -7.39
CA THR A 285 -21.26 -9.05 -7.07
C THR A 285 -21.13 -10.02 -8.23
N LEU A 286 -20.67 -11.24 -7.94
CA LEU A 286 -20.66 -12.35 -8.90
C LEU A 286 -21.94 -13.18 -8.75
N THR A 287 -22.71 -13.28 -9.83
CA THR A 287 -23.89 -14.15 -9.92
C THR A 287 -23.66 -15.18 -11.01
N GLY A 288 -24.03 -16.45 -10.80
CA GLY A 288 -23.82 -17.48 -11.79
C GLY A 288 -24.45 -18.82 -11.40
N PRO A 289 -24.00 -19.93 -12.00
CA PRO A 289 -24.55 -21.25 -11.72
C PRO A 289 -24.43 -21.61 -10.24
N VAL A 290 -25.49 -22.20 -9.68
CA VAL A 290 -25.59 -22.52 -8.26
C VAL A 290 -26.41 -23.81 -8.09
N ALA A 291 -26.06 -24.61 -7.09
CA ALA A 291 -26.83 -25.79 -6.69
C ALA A 291 -27.87 -25.38 -5.66
N THR A 292 -29.16 -25.56 -5.92
CA THR A 292 -30.18 -25.28 -4.89
C THR A 292 -30.22 -26.39 -3.83
N ARG A 293 -30.74 -26.09 -2.64
CA ARG A 293 -30.93 -27.08 -1.57
C ARG A 293 -31.79 -28.27 -2.02
N SER A 294 -32.79 -28.04 -2.87
CA SER A 294 -33.62 -29.11 -3.43
C SER A 294 -32.84 -30.01 -4.40
N GLN A 295 -31.91 -29.46 -5.17
CA GLN A 295 -31.02 -30.25 -6.02
C GLN A 295 -30.08 -31.14 -5.18
N TRP A 296 -29.54 -30.61 -4.07
CA TRP A 296 -28.73 -31.41 -3.13
C TRP A 296 -29.51 -32.58 -2.53
N GLN A 297 -30.79 -32.38 -2.18
CA GLN A 297 -31.64 -33.42 -1.57
C GLN A 297 -32.19 -34.44 -2.58
N SER A 298 -32.39 -34.06 -3.84
CA SER A 298 -32.98 -34.93 -4.87
C SER A 298 -32.04 -36.04 -5.31
N ASN A 299 -32.52 -37.27 -5.50
CA ASN A 299 -31.73 -38.37 -6.10
C ASN A 299 -31.45 -38.16 -7.59
N ASN A 300 -32.25 -37.32 -8.27
CA ASN A 300 -32.05 -36.89 -9.65
C ASN A 300 -31.82 -35.37 -9.65
N SER A 301 -30.60 -34.96 -9.29
CA SER A 301 -30.27 -33.56 -9.02
C SER A 301 -30.21 -32.65 -10.27
N GLY A 302 -30.24 -33.26 -11.46
CA GLY A 302 -30.07 -32.57 -12.74
C GLY A 302 -28.63 -32.04 -12.93
N GLN A 303 -28.32 -31.56 -14.12
CA GLN A 303 -27.03 -30.90 -14.38
C GLN A 303 -27.12 -29.43 -13.97
N ILE A 304 -26.02 -28.91 -13.42
CA ILE A 304 -25.83 -27.47 -13.21
C ILE A 304 -25.10 -26.93 -14.45
N ALA A 305 -25.46 -25.73 -14.89
CA ALA A 305 -24.78 -25.08 -16.01
C ALA A 305 -23.27 -24.96 -15.71
N ARG A 306 -22.43 -25.43 -16.63
CA ARG A 306 -20.97 -25.40 -16.50
C ARG A 306 -20.40 -24.21 -17.27
N PRO A 307 -19.90 -23.16 -16.60
CA PRO A 307 -19.27 -22.04 -17.29
C PRO A 307 -18.05 -22.51 -18.07
N SER A 308 -17.86 -22.05 -19.30
CA SER A 308 -16.62 -22.30 -20.05
C SER A 308 -15.50 -21.45 -19.43
N LEU A 309 -14.65 -22.01 -18.58
CA LEU A 309 -13.53 -21.31 -17.93
C LEU A 309 -12.17 -21.69 -18.55
N PRO A 310 -11.16 -20.81 -18.53
CA PRO A 310 -11.14 -19.48 -17.90
C PRO A 310 -11.94 -18.42 -18.66
N GLN A 311 -12.44 -17.40 -17.94
CA GLN A 311 -13.14 -16.23 -18.52
C GLN A 311 -12.55 -14.93 -18.03
N THR A 312 -12.33 -14.00 -18.95
CA THR A 312 -11.84 -12.64 -18.64
C THR A 312 -13.03 -11.71 -18.45
N PHE A 313 -13.04 -10.99 -17.33
CA PHE A 313 -14.01 -9.94 -17.04
C PHE A 313 -13.28 -8.59 -17.04
N GLU A 314 -13.84 -7.58 -17.71
CA GLU A 314 -13.37 -6.19 -17.64
C GLU A 314 -14.54 -5.29 -17.23
N ILE A 315 -14.50 -4.82 -16.00
CA ILE A 315 -15.45 -3.88 -15.45
C ILE A 315 -14.98 -2.47 -15.82
N VAL A 316 -15.85 -1.68 -16.48
CA VAL A 316 -15.51 -0.35 -17.00
C VAL A 316 -16.36 0.71 -16.32
N GLY A 317 -15.69 1.63 -15.62
CA GLY A 317 -16.31 2.80 -14.99
C GLY A 317 -16.31 3.98 -15.95
N ARG A 318 -17.49 4.56 -16.18
CA ARG A 318 -17.69 5.66 -17.12
C ARG A 318 -18.07 6.96 -16.44
N ASP A 319 -17.54 8.08 -16.94
CA ASP A 319 -17.94 9.41 -16.49
C ASP A 319 -19.37 9.78 -16.97
N ARG A 320 -19.82 10.99 -16.61
CA ARG A 320 -21.15 11.51 -17.01
C ARG A 320 -21.31 11.70 -18.52
N SER A 321 -20.20 11.80 -19.25
CA SER A 321 -20.16 11.91 -20.71
C SER A 321 -20.11 10.54 -21.39
N GLY A 322 -20.04 9.45 -20.63
CA GLY A 322 -19.97 8.08 -21.14
C GLY A 322 -18.55 7.60 -21.47
N ASN A 323 -17.52 8.40 -21.20
CA ASN A 323 -16.13 8.02 -21.46
C ASN A 323 -15.66 6.99 -20.43
N ALA A 324 -14.92 5.97 -20.86
CA ALA A 324 -14.28 5.04 -19.95
C ALA A 324 -13.11 5.74 -19.24
N VAL A 325 -13.17 5.87 -17.92
CA VAL A 325 -12.16 6.59 -17.12
C VAL A 325 -11.43 5.71 -16.12
N VAL A 326 -11.96 4.52 -15.84
CA VAL A 326 -11.30 3.49 -15.01
C VAL A 326 -11.71 2.11 -15.48
N LYS A 327 -10.80 1.14 -15.34
CA LYS A 327 -11.06 -0.26 -15.65
C LYS A 327 -10.53 -1.14 -14.53
N TYR A 328 -11.25 -2.22 -14.25
CA TYR A 328 -10.77 -3.32 -13.42
C TYR A 328 -11.03 -4.62 -14.14
N GLY A 329 -10.00 -5.43 -14.34
CA GLY A 329 -10.17 -6.73 -14.98
C GLY A 329 -9.55 -7.87 -14.20
N PHE A 330 -10.17 -9.04 -14.31
CA PHE A 330 -9.76 -10.27 -13.64
C PHE A 330 -10.11 -11.49 -14.50
N VAL A 331 -9.55 -12.65 -14.19
CA VAL A 331 -9.85 -13.90 -14.92
C VAL A 331 -10.30 -14.97 -13.94
N LEU A 332 -11.56 -15.37 -14.02
CA LEU A 332 -12.06 -16.53 -13.30
C LEU A 332 -11.55 -17.80 -13.99
N LYS A 333 -10.84 -18.64 -13.23
CA LYS A 333 -10.28 -19.93 -13.65
C LYS A 333 -11.12 -21.10 -13.14
N GLN A 334 -11.75 -20.94 -11.98
CA GLN A 334 -12.57 -21.98 -11.34
C GLN A 334 -13.86 -21.39 -10.78
N TRP A 335 -14.93 -22.19 -10.84
CA TRP A 335 -16.25 -21.86 -10.30
C TRP A 335 -16.74 -22.93 -9.33
N PHE A 336 -17.23 -22.48 -8.18
CA PHE A 336 -17.66 -23.34 -7.08
C PHE A 336 -19.17 -23.28 -6.88
N VAL A 337 -19.76 -24.43 -6.53
CA VAL A 337 -21.19 -24.59 -6.24
C VAL A 337 -21.39 -25.42 -4.97
N GLY A 338 -22.42 -25.09 -4.19
CA GLY A 338 -22.69 -25.73 -2.89
C GLY A 338 -22.23 -24.86 -1.71
N GLY A 339 -22.27 -25.45 -0.51
CA GLY A 339 -21.82 -24.78 0.71
C GLY A 339 -22.63 -25.12 1.97
N ASP A 340 -23.94 -25.37 1.85
CA ASP A 340 -24.87 -25.48 2.99
C ASP A 340 -25.37 -26.90 3.24
N TYR A 341 -25.02 -27.83 2.36
CA TYR A 341 -25.46 -29.21 2.43
C TYR A 341 -24.26 -30.14 2.41
N GLY A 342 -24.38 -31.26 3.13
CA GLY A 342 -23.26 -32.16 3.38
C GLY A 342 -23.70 -33.56 3.77
N GLY A 343 -22.72 -34.41 4.03
CA GLY A 343 -22.91 -35.81 4.38
C GLY A 343 -21.59 -36.55 4.36
N SER A 344 -21.64 -37.85 4.08
CA SER A 344 -20.43 -38.64 3.84
C SER A 344 -19.68 -38.13 2.60
N HIS A 345 -18.37 -38.36 2.56
CA HIS A 345 -17.56 -38.06 1.39
C HIS A 345 -18.11 -38.73 0.12
N SER A 346 -18.52 -40.00 0.22
CA SER A 346 -19.11 -40.75 -0.90
C SER A 346 -20.40 -40.09 -1.43
N PHE A 347 -21.24 -39.57 -0.54
CA PHE A 347 -22.44 -38.83 -0.92
C PHE A 347 -22.09 -37.54 -1.66
N VAL A 348 -21.18 -36.73 -1.10
CA VAL A 348 -20.76 -35.46 -1.72
C VAL A 348 -20.08 -35.70 -3.06
N SER A 349 -19.23 -36.72 -3.16
CA SER A 349 -18.57 -37.13 -4.40
C SER A 349 -19.59 -37.53 -5.48
N SER A 350 -20.55 -38.39 -5.13
CA SER A 350 -21.63 -38.75 -6.05
C SER A 350 -22.45 -37.54 -6.50
N LYS A 351 -22.67 -36.56 -5.63
CA LYS A 351 -23.42 -35.34 -5.95
C LYS A 351 -22.65 -34.40 -6.86
N CYS A 352 -21.39 -34.12 -6.57
CA CYS A 352 -20.57 -33.29 -7.46
C CYS A 352 -20.52 -33.90 -8.86
N ASN A 353 -20.30 -35.22 -8.96
CA ASN A 353 -20.28 -35.91 -10.25
C ASN A 353 -21.63 -35.83 -10.98
N SER A 354 -22.77 -35.95 -10.27
CA SER A 354 -24.10 -35.83 -10.91
C SER A 354 -24.39 -34.42 -11.41
N PHE A 355 -23.84 -33.39 -10.77
CA PHE A 355 -23.86 -32.02 -11.27
C PHE A 355 -22.94 -31.80 -12.48
N GLY A 356 -22.02 -32.73 -12.74
CA GLY A 356 -20.96 -32.58 -13.75
C GLY A 356 -19.76 -31.76 -13.26
N TYR A 357 -19.57 -31.70 -11.94
CA TYR A 357 -18.47 -31.06 -11.23
C TYR A 357 -17.65 -32.15 -10.51
N ARG A 358 -16.56 -31.75 -9.84
CA ARG A 358 -15.78 -32.65 -8.98
C ARG A 358 -15.72 -32.13 -7.55
N VAL A 359 -15.39 -33.03 -6.62
CA VAL A 359 -14.94 -32.63 -5.28
C VAL A 359 -13.61 -31.87 -5.45
N PRO A 360 -13.42 -30.72 -4.79
CA PRO A 360 -12.17 -29.97 -4.88
C PRO A 360 -11.00 -30.75 -4.28
N LYS A 361 -9.78 -30.46 -4.74
CA LYS A 361 -8.57 -30.72 -3.97
C LYS A 361 -8.39 -29.62 -2.92
N ALA A 362 -7.57 -29.87 -1.92
CA ALA A 362 -7.18 -28.87 -0.94
C ALA A 362 -6.58 -27.64 -1.63
N SER A 363 -5.79 -27.82 -2.68
CA SER A 363 -5.22 -26.75 -3.50
C SER A 363 -6.25 -25.89 -4.26
N ASP A 364 -7.48 -26.39 -4.47
CA ASP A 364 -8.56 -25.56 -5.04
C ASP A 364 -9.18 -24.65 -3.98
N LEU A 365 -9.02 -24.96 -2.69
CA LEU A 365 -9.65 -24.26 -1.58
C LEU A 365 -8.69 -23.37 -0.81
N THR A 366 -7.45 -23.81 -0.57
CA THR A 366 -6.55 -23.17 0.39
C THR A 366 -5.08 -23.28 0.01
N ASN A 367 -4.27 -22.28 0.37
CA ASN A 367 -2.81 -22.33 0.36
C ASN A 367 -2.20 -22.70 1.72
N ALA A 368 -3.01 -23.07 2.72
CA ALA A 368 -2.51 -23.58 3.99
C ALA A 368 -1.58 -24.78 3.76
N THR A 369 -0.57 -24.95 4.59
CA THR A 369 0.28 -26.14 4.55
C THR A 369 -0.35 -27.24 5.41
N CYS A 370 -0.48 -28.45 4.86
CA CYS A 370 -0.88 -29.62 5.63
C CYS A 370 0.19 -29.90 6.70
N GLN A 371 -0.18 -29.85 7.98
CA GLN A 371 0.72 -30.09 9.10
C GLN A 371 0.02 -31.00 10.11
N PRO A 372 0.66 -32.10 10.55
CA PRO A 372 0.05 -32.97 11.55
C PRO A 372 -0.29 -32.18 12.82
N ALA A 373 -1.41 -32.53 13.46
CA ALA A 373 -1.69 -32.00 14.78
C ALA A 373 -0.65 -32.51 15.79
N TRP A 374 -0.52 -31.83 16.93
CA TRP A 374 0.36 -32.27 18.02
C TRP A 374 0.05 -33.71 18.42
N GLY A 375 1.04 -34.60 18.28
CA GLY A 375 0.93 -36.02 18.59
C GLY A 375 0.51 -36.93 17.42
N GLN A 376 0.25 -36.38 16.22
CA GLN A 376 -0.01 -37.17 15.01
C GLN A 376 1.27 -37.42 14.19
N SER A 377 1.30 -38.52 13.42
CA SER A 377 2.36 -38.76 12.44
C SER A 377 2.27 -37.78 11.28
N GLN A 378 3.42 -37.41 10.70
CA GLN A 378 3.52 -36.65 9.46
C GLN A 378 2.76 -37.33 8.29
N ASP A 379 2.59 -38.67 8.36
CA ASP A 379 1.88 -39.47 7.37
C ASP A 379 0.41 -39.09 7.21
N VAL A 380 -0.19 -38.37 8.17
CA VAL A 380 -1.60 -37.95 8.09
C VAL A 380 -1.88 -37.12 6.84
N CYS A 381 -0.88 -36.40 6.32
CA CYS A 381 -1.06 -35.61 5.12
C CYS A 381 -1.20 -36.44 3.84
N GLN A 382 -0.60 -37.63 3.76
CA GLN A 382 -0.66 -38.52 2.57
C GLN A 382 -0.42 -37.80 1.22
N GLY A 383 0.45 -36.78 1.20
CA GLY A 383 0.74 -35.99 -0.01
C GLY A 383 -0.30 -34.91 -0.35
N ALA A 384 -1.27 -34.65 0.52
CA ALA A 384 -2.19 -33.54 0.37
C ALA A 384 -1.45 -32.20 0.49
N GLU A 385 -1.63 -31.34 -0.51
CA GLU A 385 -0.98 -30.04 -0.58
C GLU A 385 -2.01 -28.94 -0.83
N GLY A 386 -1.81 -27.81 -0.14
CA GLY A 386 -2.49 -26.57 -0.48
C GLY A 386 -1.94 -25.95 -1.77
N ALA A 387 -2.58 -24.89 -2.22
CA ALA A 387 -2.13 -24.08 -3.34
C ALA A 387 -0.75 -23.46 -3.08
N THR A 388 -0.04 -23.17 -4.16
CA THR A 388 1.24 -22.48 -4.13
C THR A 388 1.09 -20.99 -4.43
N PRO A 389 1.91 -20.11 -3.83
CA PRO A 389 2.85 -20.37 -2.76
C PRO A 389 2.15 -20.77 -1.46
N SER A 390 2.71 -21.78 -0.78
CA SER A 390 2.16 -22.31 0.45
C SER A 390 2.37 -21.35 1.61
N SER A 391 1.39 -21.31 2.51
CA SER A 391 1.52 -20.60 3.78
C SER A 391 2.54 -21.28 4.69
N PRO A 392 3.28 -20.54 5.53
CA PRO A 392 4.25 -21.12 6.47
C PRO A 392 3.65 -22.13 7.48
N ASN A 393 2.33 -22.14 7.65
CA ASN A 393 1.65 -23.02 8.60
C ASN A 393 0.28 -23.48 8.07
N ASN A 394 -0.44 -24.24 8.90
CA ASN A 394 -1.79 -24.71 8.63
C ASN A 394 -2.89 -23.62 8.73
N ARG A 395 -2.56 -22.40 8.29
CA ARG A 395 -3.50 -21.28 8.15
C ARG A 395 -3.26 -20.64 6.80
N ALA A 396 -4.31 -20.44 6.02
CA ALA A 396 -4.13 -19.77 4.74
C ALA A 396 -3.83 -18.28 4.94
N LEU A 397 -3.08 -17.72 4.00
CA LEU A 397 -2.71 -16.31 3.95
C LEU A 397 -3.16 -15.73 2.63
N ASN A 398 -3.74 -14.53 2.65
CA ASN A 398 -4.34 -13.91 1.47
C ASN A 398 -3.34 -13.88 0.31
N HIS A 399 -3.74 -14.49 -0.81
CA HIS A 399 -2.94 -14.60 -2.01
C HIS A 399 -3.83 -14.88 -3.23
N ILE A 400 -3.48 -14.26 -4.34
CA ILE A 400 -4.20 -14.41 -5.62
C ILE A 400 -3.79 -15.75 -6.24
N GLY A 401 -4.76 -16.57 -6.66
CA GLY A 401 -4.49 -17.92 -7.18
C GLY A 401 -4.28 -18.97 -6.09
N GLY A 402 -4.57 -18.66 -4.82
CA GLY A 402 -4.38 -19.58 -3.70
C GLY A 402 -5.57 -20.51 -3.40
N GLY A 403 -6.58 -20.55 -4.26
CA GLY A 403 -7.84 -21.29 -4.04
C GLY A 403 -8.95 -20.43 -3.43
N LEU A 404 -10.17 -20.98 -3.38
CA LEU A 404 -11.40 -20.26 -3.03
C LEU A 404 -11.30 -19.56 -1.68
N PHE A 405 -11.01 -20.30 -0.61
CA PHE A 405 -10.96 -19.73 0.73
C PHE A 405 -9.77 -18.81 0.87
N THR A 406 -8.62 -19.10 0.25
CA THR A 406 -7.45 -18.20 0.26
C THR A 406 -7.78 -16.82 -0.31
N GLU A 407 -8.47 -16.80 -1.43
CA GLU A 407 -8.79 -15.55 -2.12
C GLU A 407 -9.93 -14.78 -1.43
N TRP A 408 -10.98 -15.48 -1.00
CA TRP A 408 -12.23 -14.87 -0.55
C TRP A 408 -12.39 -14.78 0.97
N GLY A 409 -11.52 -15.43 1.74
CA GLY A 409 -11.54 -15.39 3.20
C GLY A 409 -12.66 -16.25 3.80
N GLU A 410 -13.38 -15.68 4.76
CA GLU A 410 -14.39 -16.38 5.55
C GLU A 410 -15.73 -16.42 4.82
N MET A 411 -16.12 -17.61 4.38
CA MET A 411 -17.20 -17.73 3.40
C MET A 411 -18.60 -17.50 3.99
N SER A 412 -18.77 -17.76 5.29
CA SER A 412 -20.03 -17.58 6.03
C SER A 412 -20.48 -16.11 6.09
N HIS A 413 -19.55 -15.15 6.12
CA HIS A 413 -19.91 -13.74 6.17
C HIS A 413 -20.67 -13.29 4.92
N TYR A 414 -20.40 -13.87 3.75
CA TYR A 414 -21.15 -13.57 2.54
C TYR A 414 -22.63 -13.95 2.66
N HIS A 415 -22.96 -14.98 3.45
CA HIS A 415 -24.35 -15.36 3.73
C HIS A 415 -25.10 -14.24 4.46
N ASN A 416 -24.46 -13.57 5.41
CA ASN A 416 -25.06 -12.47 6.16
C ASN A 416 -25.33 -11.23 5.28
N TYR A 417 -24.55 -11.02 4.22
CA TYR A 417 -24.66 -9.83 3.37
C TYR A 417 -25.73 -9.90 2.28
N ASN A 418 -25.95 -11.07 1.66
CA ASN A 418 -26.92 -11.19 0.58
C ASN A 418 -27.91 -12.36 0.73
N ARG A 419 -27.72 -13.24 1.72
CA ARG A 419 -28.50 -14.48 1.93
C ARG A 419 -28.56 -15.43 0.72
N VAL A 420 -27.74 -15.19 -0.30
CA VAL A 420 -27.64 -16.01 -1.52
C VAL A 420 -26.45 -16.96 -1.45
N ASN A 421 -25.41 -16.59 -0.69
CA ASN A 421 -24.27 -17.47 -0.45
C ASN A 421 -24.69 -18.67 0.43
N GLN A 422 -24.15 -19.86 0.10
CA GLN A 422 -24.52 -21.13 0.73
C GLN A 422 -23.51 -21.60 1.78
N PHE A 423 -22.36 -20.96 1.95
CA PHE A 423 -21.36 -21.41 2.91
C PHE A 423 -21.80 -21.13 4.34
N ILE A 424 -21.54 -22.09 5.23
CA ILE A 424 -21.95 -22.06 6.65
C ILE A 424 -20.77 -21.67 7.54
N GLU A 425 -21.09 -20.99 8.65
CA GLU A 425 -20.16 -20.67 9.74
C GLU A 425 -19.50 -21.94 10.30
N ASP A 426 -18.20 -21.89 10.57
CA ASP A 426 -17.37 -23.03 10.97
C ASP A 426 -17.47 -24.25 10.02
N GLY A 427 -17.86 -23.99 8.77
CA GLY A 427 -18.06 -25.01 7.75
C GLY A 427 -16.77 -25.77 7.46
N ARG A 428 -16.85 -27.10 7.56
CA ARG A 428 -15.78 -28.04 7.16
C ARG A 428 -16.14 -28.61 5.81
N TYR A 429 -15.30 -28.43 4.80
CA TYR A 429 -15.59 -28.82 3.43
C TYR A 429 -14.73 -30.00 3.00
N TRP A 430 -15.36 -31.02 2.43
CA TRP A 430 -14.65 -32.19 1.90
C TRP A 430 -13.70 -31.82 0.78
N THR A 431 -12.54 -32.49 0.78
CA THR A 431 -11.61 -32.52 -0.35
C THR A 431 -11.54 -33.91 -0.97
N SER A 432 -10.92 -34.02 -2.12
CA SER A 432 -10.59 -35.29 -2.78
C SER A 432 -9.26 -35.88 -2.30
N ASP A 433 -8.49 -35.15 -1.47
CA ASP A 433 -7.21 -35.60 -0.95
C ASP A 433 -7.40 -36.61 0.18
N GLN A 434 -6.67 -37.72 0.10
CA GLN A 434 -6.78 -38.80 1.06
C GLN A 434 -6.02 -38.47 2.34
N THR A 435 -6.46 -39.03 3.46
CA THR A 435 -5.78 -38.99 4.75
C THR A 435 -5.77 -40.37 5.38
N SER A 436 -4.82 -40.61 6.28
CA SER A 436 -4.73 -41.83 7.08
C SER A 436 -4.36 -41.46 8.51
N GLU A 437 -5.31 -41.64 9.43
CA GLU A 437 -5.09 -41.40 10.87
C GLU A 437 -5.34 -42.71 11.63
N ASN A 438 -4.38 -43.16 12.44
CA ASN A 438 -4.49 -44.41 13.23
C ASN A 438 -4.91 -45.64 12.40
N ASN A 439 -4.42 -45.77 11.16
CA ASN A 439 -4.77 -46.81 10.18
C ASN A 439 -6.22 -46.77 9.65
N VAL A 440 -6.93 -45.66 9.82
CA VAL A 440 -8.25 -45.41 9.21
C VAL A 440 -8.06 -44.48 8.01
N GLN A 441 -8.42 -44.98 6.83
CA GLN A 441 -8.41 -44.18 5.60
C GLN A 441 -9.63 -43.24 5.56
N GLY A 442 -9.38 -42.00 5.13
CA GLY A 442 -10.42 -40.98 4.97
C GLY A 442 -10.03 -39.93 3.93
N TYR A 443 -10.67 -38.78 4.01
CA TYR A 443 -10.39 -37.62 3.17
C TYR A 443 -10.19 -36.36 4.00
N HIS A 444 -9.28 -35.50 3.57
CA HIS A 444 -9.04 -34.22 4.22
C HIS A 444 -10.25 -33.31 4.10
N LYS A 445 -10.35 -32.40 5.06
CA LYS A 445 -11.31 -31.31 5.05
C LYS A 445 -10.58 -29.99 5.23
N VAL A 446 -11.20 -28.91 4.77
CA VAL A 446 -10.69 -27.55 4.93
C VAL A 446 -11.75 -26.68 5.59
N TYR A 447 -11.34 -25.84 6.53
CA TYR A 447 -12.22 -24.85 7.17
C TYR A 447 -12.57 -23.70 6.22
N GLY A 448 -13.84 -23.29 6.17
CA GLY A 448 -14.30 -22.09 5.47
C GLY A 448 -14.45 -20.84 6.36
N ASP A 449 -13.99 -20.90 7.61
CA ASP A 449 -14.11 -19.90 8.70
C ASP A 449 -13.06 -18.76 8.64
N GLY A 450 -12.42 -18.58 7.48
CA GLY A 450 -11.32 -17.65 7.31
C GLY A 450 -9.97 -18.18 7.76
N ASN A 451 -9.86 -19.28 8.52
CA ASN A 451 -8.57 -19.93 8.73
C ASN A 451 -8.11 -20.64 7.45
N GLY A 452 -9.00 -21.41 6.80
CA GLY A 452 -8.65 -22.18 5.61
C GLY A 452 -7.68 -23.32 5.87
N GLY A 453 -7.50 -23.74 7.12
CA GLY A 453 -6.59 -24.83 7.48
C GLY A 453 -7.15 -26.21 7.17
N PHE A 454 -6.25 -27.18 7.00
CA PHE A 454 -6.55 -28.61 7.02
C PHE A 454 -7.10 -29.03 8.39
N ILE A 455 -8.02 -29.98 8.36
CA ILE A 455 -8.68 -30.53 9.55
C ILE A 455 -8.40 -32.01 9.67
N TYR A 456 -7.99 -32.42 10.87
CA TYR A 456 -7.78 -33.81 11.25
C TYR A 456 -8.82 -34.15 12.32
N ASP A 457 -10.03 -34.47 11.89
CA ASP A 457 -11.07 -35.00 12.77
C ASP A 457 -11.62 -36.30 12.20
N GLY A 458 -12.02 -37.22 13.09
CA GLY A 458 -12.62 -38.50 12.72
C GLY A 458 -14.09 -38.40 12.29
N SER A 459 -14.62 -37.21 12.00
CA SER A 459 -16.03 -37.09 11.61
C SER A 459 -16.26 -37.71 10.24
N ASN A 460 -17.29 -38.55 10.13
CA ASN A 460 -17.71 -39.13 8.85
C ASN A 460 -18.65 -38.22 8.05
N SER A 461 -18.86 -36.99 8.49
CA SER A 461 -19.71 -36.00 7.83
C SER A 461 -19.03 -34.63 7.74
N ALA A 462 -19.21 -33.96 6.60
CA ALA A 462 -18.79 -32.59 6.34
C ALA A 462 -19.63 -31.98 5.21
N TYR A 463 -19.52 -30.66 5.01
CA TYR A 463 -20.21 -29.95 3.94
C TYR A 463 -19.62 -30.26 2.56
N GLY A 464 -20.47 -30.20 1.54
CA GLY A 464 -20.12 -30.39 0.15
C GLY A 464 -19.97 -29.06 -0.57
N VAL A 465 -18.83 -28.88 -1.21
CA VAL A 465 -18.61 -27.89 -2.26
C VAL A 465 -18.06 -28.62 -3.48
N CYS A 466 -18.51 -28.24 -4.66
CA CYS A 466 -18.07 -28.81 -5.92
C CYS A 466 -17.41 -27.73 -6.77
N VAL A 467 -16.39 -28.10 -7.54
CA VAL A 467 -15.60 -27.17 -8.37
C VAL A 467 -15.63 -27.58 -9.84
N TYR A 468 -15.55 -26.60 -10.73
CA TYR A 468 -15.39 -26.77 -12.16
C TYR A 468 -14.46 -25.71 -12.77
N PRO A 469 -13.61 -26.07 -13.75
CA PRO A 469 -13.20 -27.45 -14.04
C PRO A 469 -12.45 -28.12 -12.88
#